data_AF-A0A8C3IW02-F1
#
_entry.id   AF-A0A8C3IW02-F1
#
_cell.length_a   1.000
_cell.length_b   1.000
_cell.length_c   1.000
_cell.angle_alpha   90.00
_cell.angle_beta   90.00
_cell.angle_gamma   90.00
#
_symmetry.space_group_name_H-M   'P 1'
#
loop_
_entity.id
_entity.type
_entity.pdbx_description
1 polymer ?
#
loop_
_entity_poly.entity_id
_entity_poly.type
_entity_poly.pdbx_seq_one_letter_code
_entity_poly.pdbx_strand_id
1 'polypeptide(L)'
;MGLCQTYVLMPFLLDAIKWLGAGKKGRVGINPNLNSLHDLLTQQRVVCEISALTDNLSIYCCQSYTDTEVKKIHEFVAEGGGLLIRGPKTWPCGDMQAQH
;
A
#
# COMPACT_ATOMS: atom_id res chain seq x y z
N MET A 1 9.55 -3.58 -22.42
CA MET A 1 9.92 -4.70 -21.51
C MET A 1 10.24 -4.15 -20.12
N GLY A 2 9.23 -3.75 -19.34
CA GLY A 2 9.39 -3.14 -18.01
C GLY A 2 9.18 -4.09 -16.83
N LEU A 3 9.05 -5.39 -17.10
CA LEU A 3 8.61 -6.41 -16.13
C LEU A 3 9.71 -6.88 -15.16
N CYS A 4 10.96 -6.42 -15.31
CA CYS A 4 12.10 -7.03 -14.60
C CYS A 4 12.34 -6.45 -13.19
N GLN A 5 11.92 -5.22 -12.89
CA GLN A 5 12.19 -4.61 -11.56
C GLN A 5 11.11 -4.90 -10.52
N THR A 6 9.86 -5.02 -10.94
CA THR A 6 8.70 -5.24 -10.05
C THR A 6 8.70 -6.65 -9.46
N TYR A 7 9.13 -7.65 -10.23
CA TYR A 7 9.23 -9.04 -9.77
C TYR A 7 10.33 -9.25 -8.72
N VAL A 8 11.44 -8.50 -8.79
CA VAL A 8 12.56 -8.66 -7.84
C VAL A 8 12.21 -8.12 -6.45
N LEU A 9 11.42 -7.04 -6.39
CA LEU A 9 11.00 -6.43 -5.12
C LEU A 9 9.70 -7.02 -4.56
N MET A 10 8.99 -7.81 -5.35
CA MET A 10 7.72 -8.44 -4.95
C MET A 10 7.86 -9.27 -3.67
N PRO A 11 8.86 -10.16 -3.51
CA PRO A 11 9.04 -10.93 -2.28
C PRO A 11 9.28 -10.04 -1.06
N PHE A 12 10.12 -9.01 -1.20
CA PHE A 12 10.39 -8.04 -0.14
C PHE A 12 9.12 -7.30 0.28
N LEU A 13 8.32 -6.86 -0.68
CA LEU A 13 7.03 -6.22 -0.43
C LEU A 13 6.07 -7.15 0.32
N LEU A 14 5.95 -8.41 -0.11
CA LEU A 14 5.11 -9.40 0.56
C LEU A 14 5.57 -9.66 2.00
N ASP A 15 6.87 -9.75 2.23
CA ASP A 15 7.41 -9.96 3.58
C ASP A 15 7.24 -8.73 4.45
N ALA A 16 7.35 -7.52 3.90
CA ALA A 16 7.03 -6.28 4.61
C ALA A 16 5.54 -6.23 5.01
N ILE A 17 4.63 -6.60 4.11
CA ILE A 17 3.19 -6.67 4.43
C ILE A 17 2.91 -7.72 5.50
N LYS A 18 3.53 -8.90 5.42
CA LYS A 18 3.43 -9.92 6.47
C LYS A 18 3.95 -9.41 7.81
N TRP A 19 5.09 -8.70 7.82
CA TRP A 19 5.67 -8.12 9.03
C TRP A 19 4.77 -7.04 9.64
N LEU A 20 4.22 -6.13 8.82
CA LEU A 20 3.30 -5.08 9.25
C LEU A 20 1.98 -5.66 9.83
N GLY A 21 1.51 -6.78 9.26
CA GLY A 21 0.32 -7.49 9.70
C GLY A 21 0.56 -8.54 10.79
N ALA A 22 1.81 -8.81 11.17
CA ALA A 22 2.13 -9.86 12.13
C ALA A 22 1.43 -9.60 13.47
N GLY A 23 0.65 -10.57 13.93
CA GLY A 23 -0.13 -10.47 15.18
C GLY A 23 -1.47 -9.73 15.06
N LYS A 24 -1.86 -9.25 13.88
CA LYS A 24 -3.10 -8.51 13.66
C LYS A 24 -4.03 -9.25 12.72
N LYS A 25 -5.33 -9.26 13.05
CA LYS A 25 -6.41 -9.82 12.21
C LYS A 25 -7.23 -8.66 11.64
N GLY A 26 -6.68 -7.95 10.68
CA GLY A 26 -7.44 -6.92 9.97
C GLY A 26 -7.05 -6.80 8.52
N ARG A 27 -7.80 -5.97 7.81
CA ARG A 27 -7.73 -5.86 6.36
C ARG A 27 -6.58 -4.97 5.92
N VAL A 28 -6.07 -5.22 4.71
CA VAL A 28 -5.09 -4.36 4.04
C VAL A 28 -5.84 -3.37 3.16
N GLY A 29 -5.81 -2.10 3.53
CA GLY A 29 -6.40 -1.02 2.74
C GLY A 29 -5.36 -0.40 1.81
N ILE A 30 -5.74 -0.20 0.55
CA ILE A 30 -4.89 0.39 -0.48
C ILE A 30 -5.53 1.67 -0.98
N ASN A 31 -4.78 2.77 -0.92
CA ASN A 31 -5.23 4.04 -1.42
C ASN A 31 -5.59 3.94 -2.92
N PRO A 32 -6.68 4.56 -3.40
CA PRO A 32 -7.09 4.51 -4.81
C PRO A 32 -6.02 4.95 -5.82
N ASN A 33 -5.05 5.78 -5.41
CA ASN A 33 -3.92 6.19 -6.25
C ASN A 33 -2.87 5.08 -6.46
N LEU A 34 -3.07 3.90 -5.87
CA LEU A 34 -2.19 2.73 -5.93
C LEU A 34 -2.89 1.48 -6.52
N ASN A 35 -3.80 1.64 -7.49
CA ASN A 35 -4.52 0.50 -8.09
C ASN A 35 -3.59 -0.61 -8.62
N SER A 36 -2.45 -0.25 -9.21
CA SER A 36 -1.51 -1.27 -9.69
C SER A 36 -0.89 -2.11 -8.56
N LEU A 37 -0.74 -1.55 -7.35
CA LEU A 37 -0.31 -2.30 -6.17
C LEU A 37 -1.40 -3.28 -5.72
N HIS A 38 -2.67 -2.86 -5.77
CA HIS A 38 -3.80 -3.73 -5.47
C HIS A 38 -3.86 -4.94 -6.41
N ASP A 39 -3.71 -4.72 -7.72
CA ASP A 39 -3.72 -5.81 -8.71
C ASP A 39 -2.56 -6.78 -8.48
N LEU A 40 -1.38 -6.23 -8.19
CA LEU A 40 -0.18 -6.99 -7.87
C LEU A 40 -0.37 -7.89 -6.62
N LEU A 41 -0.93 -7.32 -5.55
CA LEU A 41 -1.16 -8.04 -4.29
C LEU A 41 -2.27 -9.09 -4.44
N THR A 42 -3.31 -8.79 -5.21
CA THR A 42 -4.38 -9.73 -5.52
C THR A 42 -3.85 -10.92 -6.33
N GLN A 43 -2.96 -10.68 -7.31
CA GLN A 43 -2.27 -11.75 -8.05
C GLN A 43 -1.45 -12.67 -7.13
N GLN A 44 -0.91 -12.14 -6.03
CA GLN A 44 -0.18 -12.89 -5.01
C GLN A 44 -1.09 -13.47 -3.91
N ARG A 45 -2.42 -13.41 -4.08
CA ARG A 45 -3.43 -13.91 -3.14
C ARG A 45 -3.39 -13.23 -1.77
N VAL A 46 -2.91 -11.99 -1.71
CA VAL A 46 -3.05 -11.15 -0.51
C VAL A 46 -4.46 -10.58 -0.48
N VAL A 47 -5.14 -10.71 0.66
CA VAL A 47 -6.47 -10.13 0.86
C VAL A 47 -6.34 -8.65 1.15
N CYS A 48 -6.66 -7.82 0.15
CA CYS A 48 -6.65 -6.37 0.24
C CYS A 48 -7.91 -5.75 -0.36
N GLU A 49 -8.20 -4.51 0.00
CA GLU A 49 -9.30 -3.74 -0.58
C GLU A 49 -8.83 -2.32 -0.93
N ILE A 50 -9.39 -1.75 -2.00
CA ILE A 50 -9.24 -0.32 -2.28
C ILE A 50 -10.12 0.44 -1.29
N SER A 51 -9.51 1.26 -0.43
CA SER A 51 -10.23 2.06 0.55
C SER A 51 -9.42 3.29 0.97
N ALA A 52 -10.11 4.29 1.53
CA ALA A 52 -9.45 5.30 2.35
C ALA A 52 -8.99 4.68 3.69
N LEU A 53 -8.20 5.43 4.46
CA LEU A 53 -7.84 5.04 5.83
C LEU A 53 -9.12 4.98 6.69
N THR A 54 -9.40 3.80 7.24
CA THR A 54 -10.53 3.54 8.14
C THR A 54 -10.07 2.71 9.34
N ASP A 55 -10.81 2.79 10.44
CA ASP A 55 -10.42 2.20 11.74
C ASP A 55 -10.36 0.65 11.72
N ASN A 56 -10.95 0.02 10.70
CA ASN A 56 -10.99 -1.44 10.56
C ASN A 56 -9.76 -2.03 9.83
N LEU A 57 -8.84 -1.18 9.39
CA LEU A 57 -7.63 -1.61 8.69
C LEU A 57 -6.54 -2.00 9.68
N SER A 58 -5.74 -3.01 9.33
CA SER A 58 -4.49 -3.31 10.05
C SER A 58 -3.27 -2.80 9.32
N ILE A 59 -3.37 -2.68 7.99
CA ILE A 59 -2.32 -2.13 7.14
C ILE A 59 -2.95 -1.13 6.19
N TYR A 60 -2.31 0.02 6.01
CA TYR A 60 -2.70 1.02 5.02
C TYR A 60 -1.54 1.34 4.09
N CYS A 61 -1.79 1.25 2.78
CA CYS A 61 -0.82 1.57 1.73
C CYS A 61 -1.21 2.87 1.04
N CYS A 62 -0.35 3.88 1.04
CA CYS A 62 -0.59 5.16 0.35
C CYS A 62 0.64 5.67 -0.40
N GLN A 63 0.46 6.59 -1.34
CA GLN A 63 1.59 7.22 -2.05
C GLN A 63 2.13 8.44 -1.32
N SER A 64 1.20 9.23 -0.80
CA SER A 64 1.47 10.41 0.00
C SER A 64 0.28 10.62 0.92
N TYR A 65 0.44 11.55 1.84
CA TYR A 65 -0.65 12.04 2.66
C TYR A 65 -0.57 13.56 2.71
N THR A 66 -1.73 14.19 2.81
CA THR A 66 -1.87 15.64 2.98
C THR A 66 -1.76 16.01 4.46
N ASP A 67 -1.50 17.29 4.76
CA ASP A 67 -1.46 17.81 6.14
C ASP A 67 -2.74 17.50 6.94
N THR A 68 -3.88 17.39 6.25
CA THR A 68 -5.17 17.04 6.86
C THR A 68 -5.28 15.55 7.19
N GLU A 69 -4.56 14.69 6.49
CA GLU A 69 -4.50 13.23 6.71
C GLU A 69 -3.41 12.82 7.70
N VAL A 70 -2.38 13.66 7.88
CA VAL A 70 -1.26 13.47 8.82
C VAL A 70 -1.77 13.02 10.19
N LYS A 71 -2.73 13.74 10.77
CA LYS A 71 -3.25 13.44 12.11
C LYS A 71 -3.83 12.03 12.19
N LYS A 72 -4.67 11.64 11.22
CA LYS A 72 -5.31 10.33 11.17
C LYS A 72 -4.28 9.20 10.98
N ILE A 73 -3.28 9.43 10.14
CA ILE A 73 -2.20 8.46 9.91
C ILE A 73 -1.34 8.31 11.17
N HIS A 74 -1.04 9.40 11.88
CA HIS A 74 -0.33 9.33 13.15
C HIS A 74 -1.09 8.55 14.20
N GLU A 75 -2.39 8.81 14.36
CA GLU A 75 -3.26 8.07 15.29
C GLU A 75 -3.28 6.58 14.92
N PHE A 76 -3.49 6.26 13.65
CA PHE A 76 -3.47 4.88 13.15
C PHE A 76 -2.15 4.17 13.46
N VAL A 77 -0.99 4.79 13.22
CA VAL A 77 0.32 4.19 13.53
C VAL A 77 0.56 4.09 15.05
N ALA A 78 0.11 5.08 15.82
CA ALA A 78 0.22 5.09 17.28
C ALA A 78 -0.62 3.98 17.94
N GLU A 79 -1.78 3.65 17.36
CA GLU A 79 -2.61 2.51 17.75
C GLU A 79 -2.03 1.16 17.29
N GLY A 80 -0.90 1.20 16.57
CA GLY A 80 -0.19 0.03 16.09
C GLY A 80 -0.57 -0.38 14.67
N GLY A 81 -1.28 0.45 13.91
CA GLY A 81 -1.53 0.24 12.48
C GLY A 81 -0.23 0.19 11.66
N GLY A 82 -0.17 -0.72 10.68
CA GLY A 82 0.97 -0.82 9.76
C GLY A 82 0.85 0.15 8.59
N LEU A 83 1.84 1.00 8.36
CA LEU A 83 1.82 1.97 7.27
C LEU A 83 2.88 1.65 6.21
N LEU A 84 2.47 1.60 4.94
CA LEU A 84 3.36 1.47 3.78
C LEU A 84 3.19 2.70 2.88
N ILE A 85 4.30 3.39 2.59
CA ILE A 85 4.29 4.59 1.74
C ILE A 85 5.08 4.34 0.46
N ARG A 86 4.46 4.56 -0.71
CA ARG A 86 5.17 4.56 -2.01
C ARG A 86 6.01 5.83 -2.13
N GLY A 87 7.33 5.68 -2.16
CA GLY A 87 8.25 6.80 -2.36
C GLY A 87 8.08 7.50 -3.73
N PRO A 88 8.48 8.79 -3.84
CA PRO A 88 8.21 9.65 -5.00
C PRO A 88 8.91 9.21 -6.30
N LYS A 89 9.93 8.36 -6.23
CA LYS A 89 10.62 7.81 -7.40
C LYS A 89 11.15 6.39 -7.16
N THR A 90 10.26 5.41 -7.04
CA THR A 90 10.60 4.02 -7.42
C THR A 90 9.35 3.13 -7.41
N TRP A 91 8.74 3.00 -8.58
CA TRP A 91 7.97 1.81 -8.97
C TRP A 91 7.81 1.86 -10.49
N PRO A 92 8.35 0.93 -11.28
CA PRO A 92 7.96 0.80 -12.68
C PRO A 92 6.57 0.15 -12.72
N CYS A 93 5.54 0.93 -12.36
CA CYS A 93 4.25 0.77 -13.00
C CYS A 93 4.21 1.86 -14.04
N GLY A 94 3.96 1.46 -15.28
CA GLY A 94 3.65 2.40 -16.34
C GLY A 94 2.36 3.11 -15.99
N ASP A 95 2.47 4.21 -15.25
CA ASP A 95 1.44 5.22 -15.19
C ASP A 95 1.57 5.98 -16.50
N MET A 96 0.85 5.53 -17.53
CA MET A 96 0.58 6.36 -18.69
C MET A 96 -0.31 7.49 -18.17
N GLN A 97 0.32 8.63 -17.92
CA GLN A 97 -0.37 9.89 -17.65
C GLN A 97 -1.31 10.13 -18.84
N ALA A 98 -2.59 9.86 -18.66
CA ALA A 98 -3.61 10.47 -19.50
C ALA A 98 -3.68 11.95 -19.08
N GLN A 99 -2.80 12.76 -19.67
CA GLN A 99 -3.06 14.17 -19.82
C GLN A 99 -4.23 14.30 -20.79
N HIS A 100 -5.37 14.78 -20.30
CA HIS A 100 -6.32 15.59 -21.06
C HIS A 100 -6.99 16.58 -20.11
#